data_AF-A0A967GC17-F1
#
_entry.id   AF-A0A967GC17-F1
#
_cell.length_a   1.000
_cell.length_b   1.000
_cell.length_c   1.000
_cell.angle_alpha   90.00
_cell.angle_beta   90.00
_cell.angle_gamma   90.00
#
_symmetry.space_group_name_H-M   'P 1'
#
loop_
_entity.id
_entity.type
_entity.pdbx_description
1 polymer ?
#
loop_
_entity_poly.entity_id
_entity_poly.type
_entity_poly.pdbx_seq_one_letter_code
_entity_poly.pdbx_strand_id
1 'polypeptide(L)' 'RRTWGGRKDVRCALYMAALVATRHNPVIRAFYARLLAKGKPKKVALTACMRKLVVILNAMLRHGTVWRPTAPAAA' A
#
# COMPACT_ATOMS: atom_id res chain seq x y z
N ARG A 1 -11.90 -3.76 16.03
CA ARG A 1 -11.38 -2.76 15.07
C ARG A 1 -11.61 -1.39 15.68
N ARG A 2 -10.58 -0.67 16.15
CA ARG A 2 -10.71 0.67 16.77
C ARG A 2 -10.27 1.75 15.77
N THR A 3 -11.04 1.93 14.70
CA THR A 3 -10.90 3.07 13.79
C THR A 3 -12.30 3.64 13.60
N TRP A 4 -12.64 4.66 14.40
CA TRP A 4 -13.91 5.36 14.33
C TRP A 4 -13.74 6.62 13.49
N GLY A 5 -14.67 6.90 12.58
CA GLY A 5 -14.64 8.08 11.69
C GLY A 5 -13.96 7.92 10.31
N GLY A 6 -13.97 9.01 9.55
CA GLY A 6 -13.40 9.15 8.21
C GLY A 6 -14.29 8.64 7.05
N ARG A 7 -13.73 8.54 5.84
CA ARG A 7 -14.41 8.03 4.63
C ARG A 7 -14.39 6.50 4.59
N LYS A 8 -15.47 5.85 5.03
CA LYS A 8 -15.60 4.39 5.10
C LYS A 8 -15.39 3.72 3.75
N ASP A 9 -16.05 4.23 2.71
CA ASP A 9 -16.05 3.59 1.38
C ASP A 9 -14.66 3.64 0.74
N VAL A 10 -13.99 4.79 0.86
CA VAL A 10 -12.59 4.96 0.42
C VAL A 10 -11.67 3.98 1.15
N ARG A 11 -11.86 3.77 2.46
CA ARG A 11 -11.06 2.82 3.23
C ARG A 11 -11.31 1.38 2.79
N CYS A 12 -12.56 1.01 2.51
CA CYS A 12 -12.91 -0.33 1.99
C CYS A 12 -12.28 -0.56 0.61
N ALA A 13 -12.42 0.41 -0.32
CA ALA A 13 -11.83 0.33 -1.64
C ALA A 13 -10.29 0.22 -1.58
N LEU A 14 -9.65 1.05 -0.76
CA LEU A 14 -8.20 0.98 -0.55
C LEU A 14 -7.74 -0.33 0.08
N TYR A 15 -8.55 -0.92 0.97
CA TYR A 15 -8.21 -2.21 1.57
C TYR A 15 -8.22 -3.31 0.52
N MET A 16 -9.23 -3.34 -0.35
CA MET A 16 -9.29 -4.30 -1.47
C MET A 16 -8.15 -4.05 -2.47
N ALA A 17 -7.85 -2.79 -2.79
CA ALA A 17 -6.71 -2.43 -3.64
C ALA A 17 -5.38 -2.88 -3.01
N ALA A 18 -5.20 -2.70 -1.71
CA ALA A 18 -4.01 -3.15 -0.99
C ALA A 18 -3.84 -4.67 -1.01
N LEU A 19 -4.92 -5.44 -0.89
CA LEU A 19 -4.87 -6.91 -0.99
C LEU A 19 -4.41 -7.39 -2.37
N VAL A 20 -4.85 -6.73 -3.45
CA VAL A 20 -4.39 -7.07 -4.81
C VAL A 20 -2.94 -6.60 -5.01
N ALA A 21 -2.61 -5.40 -4.53
CA ALA A 21 -1.29 -4.83 -4.68
C ALA A 21 -0.20 -5.65 -3.97
N THR A 22 -0.47 -6.25 -2.81
CA THR A 22 0.51 -7.13 -2.14
C THR A 22 0.82 -8.40 -2.92
N ARG A 23 -0.06 -8.82 -3.85
CA ARG A 23 0.14 -10.02 -4.69
C ARG A 23 0.82 -9.67 -6.02
N HIS A 24 0.36 -8.63 -6.69
CA HIS A 24 0.76 -8.32 -8.07
C HIS A 24 1.78 -7.17 -8.19
N ASN A 25 1.84 -6.26 -7.23
CA ASN A 25 2.74 -5.12 -7.30
C ASN A 25 4.04 -5.42 -6.53
N PRO A 26 5.19 -5.55 -7.22
CA PRO A 26 6.45 -5.97 -6.58
C PRO A 26 6.93 -4.96 -5.51
N VAL A 27 6.68 -3.66 -5.70
CA VAL A 27 7.07 -2.61 -4.75
C VAL A 27 6.28 -2.73 -3.45
N ILE A 28 4.97 -2.93 -3.56
CA ILE A 28 4.08 -3.08 -2.39
C ILE A 28 4.28 -4.43 -1.73
N ARG A 29 4.48 -5.50 -2.52
CA ARG A 29 4.80 -6.84 -2.01
C ARG A 29 6.08 -6.84 -1.18
N ALA A 30 7.16 -6.22 -1.68
CA ALA A 30 8.42 -6.10 -0.94
C ALA A 30 8.25 -5.29 0.35
N PHE A 31 7.48 -4.19 0.29
CA PHE A 31 7.15 -3.40 1.48
C PHE A 31 6.35 -4.23 2.51
N TYR A 32 5.35 -4.97 2.07
CA TYR A 32 4.54 -5.85 2.91
C TYR A 32 5.38 -6.95 3.55
N ALA A 33 6.20 -7.65 2.77
CA ALA A 33 7.10 -8.70 3.25
C ALA A 33 8.07 -8.17 4.31
N ARG A 34 8.65 -6.99 4.09
CA ARG A 34 9.53 -6.33 5.07
C ARG A 34 8.81 -5.99 6.38
N LEU A 35 7.53 -5.62 6.34
CA LEU A 35 6.75 -5.37 7.55
C LEU A 35 6.42 -6.66 8.31
N LEU A 36 6.13 -7.74 7.58
CA LEU A 36 5.93 -9.06 8.18
C LEU A 36 7.21 -9.60 8.82
N ALA A 37 8.36 -9.45 8.14
CA ALA A 37 9.67 -9.84 8.67
C ALA A 37 10.02 -9.08 9.97
N LYS A 38 9.53 -7.84 10.11
CA LYS A 38 9.62 -7.06 11.36
C LYS A 38 8.61 -7.49 12.45
N GLY A 39 7.94 -8.63 12.30
CA GLY A 39 6.98 -9.16 13.26
C GLY A 39 5.65 -8.40 13.34
N LYS A 40 5.35 -7.51 12.37
CA LYS A 40 4.11 -6.73 12.44
C LYS A 40 2.89 -7.59 12.10
N PRO A 41 1.76 -7.43 12.82
CA PRO A 41 0.53 -8.14 12.49
C PRO A 41 0.08 -7.87 11.04
N LYS A 42 -0.41 -8.91 10.35
CA LYS A 42 -0.83 -8.84 8.94
C LYS A 42 -1.79 -7.67 8.64
N LYS A 43 -2.75 -7.42 9.55
CA LYS A 43 -3.70 -6.29 9.41
C LYS A 43 -3.02 -4.93 9.47
N VAL A 44 -2.03 -4.75 10.35
CA VAL A 44 -1.27 -3.50 10.46
C VAL A 44 -0.40 -3.31 9.22
N ALA A 45 0.20 -4.38 8.72
CA ALA A 45 0.98 -4.34 7.49
C ALA A 45 0.12 -3.95 6.27
N LEU A 46 -1.12 -4.47 6.17
CA LEU A 46 -2.06 -4.05 5.12
C LEU A 46 -2.45 -2.57 5.25
N THR A 47 -2.74 -2.08 6.45
CA THR A 47 -3.02 -0.65 6.67
C THR A 47 -1.85 0.24 6.24
N ALA A 48 -0.61 -0.17 6.50
CA ALA A 48 0.57 0.55 6.02
C ALA A 48 0.68 0.51 4.48
N CYS A 49 0.34 -0.61 3.85
CA CYS A 49 0.29 -0.72 2.39
C CYS A 49 -0.77 0.20 1.78
N MET A 50 -1.95 0.32 2.40
CA MET A 50 -2.99 1.26 1.98
C MET A 50 -2.45 2.70 1.99
N ARG A 51 -1.75 3.11 3.06
CA ARG A 51 -1.13 4.43 3.12
C ARG A 51 -0.09 4.63 2.02
N LYS A 52 0.76 3.62 1.77
CA LYS A 52 1.77 3.66 0.70
C LYS A 52 1.12 3.85 -0.67
N LEU A 53 0.02 3.14 -0.97
CA LEU A 53 -0.73 3.26 -2.22
C LEU A 53 -1.27 4.67 -2.44
N VAL A 54 -1.95 5.24 -1.44
CA VAL A 54 -2.52 6.60 -1.55
C VAL A 54 -1.42 7.64 -1.78
N VAL A 55 -0.27 7.50 -1.12
CA VAL A 55 0.86 8.42 -1.32
C VAL A 55 1.38 8.35 -2.75
N ILE A 56 1.48 7.15 -3.33
CA ILE A 56 1.95 7.00 -4.71
C ILE A 56 0.93 7.59 -5.69
N LEU A 57 -0.35 7.30 -5.51
CA LEU A 57 -1.42 7.88 -6.35
C LEU A 57 -1.44 9.40 -6.27
N ASN A 58 -1.29 9.97 -5.08
CA ASN A 58 -1.22 11.43 -4.91
C ASN A 58 0.03 12.04 -5.57
N ALA A 59 1.17 11.36 -5.49
CA ALA A 59 2.39 11.81 -6.19
C ALA A 59 2.20 11.76 -7.72
N MET A 60 1.60 10.68 -8.24
CA MET A 60 1.27 10.54 -9.66
C MET A 60 0.37 11.67 -10.15
N LEU A 61 -0.72 11.95 -9.42
CA LEU A 61 -1.64 13.03 -9.73
C LEU A 61 -0.97 14.41 -9.67
N ARG A 62 -0.15 14.67 -8.64
CA ARG A 62 0.57 15.94 -8.48
C ARG A 62 1.55 16.21 -9.63
N HIS A 63 2.24 15.17 -10.10
CA HIS A 63 3.27 15.29 -11.12
C HIS A 63 2.74 15.00 -12.55
N GLY A 64 1.46 14.66 -12.71
CA GLY A 64 0.90 14.23 -13.99
C GLY A 64 1.58 12.97 -14.55
N THR A 65 2.14 12.12 -13.67
CA THR A 65 2.94 10.96 -14.07
C THR A 65 2.14 9.67 -13.96
N VAL A 66 2.38 8.75 -14.89
CA VAL A 66 1.83 7.40 -14.83
C VAL A 66 2.63 6.52 -13.86
N TRP A 67 2.04 5.40 -13.45
CA TRP A 67 2.69 4.45 -12.55
C TRP A 67 3.97 3.94 -13.19
N ARG A 68 5.09 4.08 -12.47
CA ARG A 68 6.38 3.52 -12.86
C ARG A 68 6.86 2.62 -11.72
N PRO A 69 6.97 1.29 -11.91
CA PRO A 69 7.55 0.45 -10.89
C PRO A 69 9.04 0.81 -10.78
N THR A 70 9.42 1.53 -9.72
CA THR A 70 10.82 1.55 -9.29
C THR A 70 11.19 0.11 -9.00
N ALA A 71 12.00 -0.49 -9.86
CA ALA A 71 12.62 -1.78 -9.55
C ALA A 71 13.29 -1.63 -8.17
N PRO A 72 13.07 -2.56 -7.22
CA PRO A 72 13.97 -2.62 -6.08
C PRO A 72 15.38 -2.76 -6.66
N ALA A 73 16.29 -1.86 -6.29
CA ALA A 73 17.68 -1.94 -6.70
C ALA A 73 18.15 -3.38 -6.52
N ALA A 74 18.53 -4.01 -7.63
CA ALA A 74 19.17 -5.32 -7.61
C ALA A 74 20.38 -5.18 -6.68
N ALA A 75 20.36 -5.95 -5.59
CA ALA A 75 21.55 -6.25 -4.82
C ALA A 75 22.27 -7.40 -5.52
#